data_AF-A0A2K0W7A6-F1
#
_entry.id   AF-A0A2K0W7A6-F1
#
_cell.length_a   1.000
_cell.length_b   1.000
_cell.length_c   1.000
_cell.angle_alpha   90.00
_cell.angle_beta   90.00
_cell.angle_gamma   90.00
#
_symmetry.space_group_name_H-M   'P 1'
#
loop_
_entity.id
_entity.type
_entity.pdbx_description
1 polymer ?
#
loop_
_entity_poly.entity_id
_entity_poly.type
_entity_poly.pdbx_seq_one_letter_code
_entity_poly.pdbx_strand_id
1 'polypeptide(L)'
;MLERAVRNVLSTEVAELVYAQILDGLPTENSLRDSSDFVKDHPVHSLHHTDICPGYADKAREFRNKFDLSQLQLDFETIKAFSDTEPGSEKFNLRLIEVVAVACHQIGAYLFNLDDGAHKHKVYGDWRKSVLEEKERGVESRRYYDPPPIAFCHRAYRYPEQYPQGMADVAGYWAESKILGGVIVFDRGETEQEVWPFDSLS
;
A
#
# COMPACT_ATOMS: atom_id res chain seq x y z
N MET A 1 16.91 12.52 -12.19
CA MET A 1 17.24 12.28 -10.76
C MET A 1 16.08 11.61 -10.04
N LEU A 2 14.88 12.20 -10.11
CA LEU A 2 13.66 11.64 -9.54
C LEU A 2 13.39 10.18 -9.97
N GLU A 3 13.36 9.91 -11.27
CA GLU A 3 13.15 8.55 -11.79
C GLU A 3 14.17 7.55 -11.22
N ARG A 4 15.43 7.97 -11.08
CA ARG A 4 16.48 7.13 -10.48
C ARG A 4 16.19 6.85 -9.00
N ALA A 5 15.69 7.83 -8.24
CA ALA A 5 15.33 7.63 -6.83
C ALA A 5 14.20 6.60 -6.69
N VAL A 6 13.14 6.73 -7.49
CA VAL A 6 12.04 5.75 -7.52
C VAL A 6 12.57 4.38 -7.92
N ARG A 7 13.34 4.28 -9.01
CA ARG A 7 13.95 3.01 -9.44
C ARG A 7 14.85 2.36 -8.38
N ASN A 8 15.57 3.14 -7.59
CA ASN A 8 16.39 2.61 -6.50
C ASN A 8 15.50 1.95 -5.43
N VAL A 9 14.39 2.59 -5.04
CA VAL A 9 13.42 2.00 -4.10
C VAL A 9 12.78 0.75 -4.68
N LEU A 10 12.36 0.78 -5.95
CA LEU A 10 11.79 -0.39 -6.63
C LEU A 10 12.78 -1.56 -6.77
N SER A 11 14.08 -1.29 -6.69
CA SER A 11 15.13 -2.31 -6.76
C SER A 11 15.41 -2.99 -5.42
N THR A 12 14.75 -2.57 -4.34
CA THR A 12 14.87 -3.22 -3.03
C THR A 12 14.08 -4.52 -2.99
N GLU A 13 14.57 -5.48 -2.20
CA GLU A 13 13.86 -6.75 -1.95
C GLU A 13 12.49 -6.54 -1.29
N VAL A 14 12.39 -5.52 -0.42
CA VAL A 14 11.14 -5.16 0.25
C VAL A 14 10.09 -4.69 -0.77
N ALA A 15 10.46 -3.78 -1.68
CA ALA A 15 9.53 -3.31 -2.71
C ALA A 15 9.11 -4.44 -3.65
N GLU A 16 10.05 -5.30 -4.06
CA GLU A 16 9.73 -6.47 -4.89
C GLU A 16 8.72 -7.39 -4.19
N LEU A 17 8.93 -7.72 -2.91
CA LEU A 17 8.03 -8.57 -2.14
C LEU A 17 6.65 -7.94 -1.93
N VAL A 18 6.59 -6.65 -1.61
CA VAL A 18 5.34 -5.91 -1.40
C VAL A 18 4.49 -5.90 -2.67
N TYR A 19 5.09 -5.54 -3.81
CA TYR A 19 4.35 -5.51 -5.07
C TYR A 19 4.01 -6.91 -5.59
N ALA A 20 4.85 -7.91 -5.33
CA ALA A 20 4.52 -9.29 -5.61
C ALA A 20 3.27 -9.75 -4.84
N GLN A 21 3.13 -9.37 -3.56
CA GLN A 21 1.91 -9.69 -2.78
C GLN A 21 0.67 -9.03 -3.37
N ILE A 22 0.75 -7.76 -3.76
CA ILE A 22 -0.39 -7.06 -4.38
C ILE A 22 -0.79 -7.75 -5.69
N LEU A 23 0.18 -8.08 -6.54
CA LEU A 23 -0.05 -8.80 -7.80
C LEU A 23 -0.58 -10.22 -7.58
N ASP A 24 -0.17 -10.89 -6.51
CA ASP A 24 -0.69 -12.20 -6.11
C ASP A 24 -2.15 -12.11 -5.65
N GLY A 25 -2.48 -11.02 -4.97
CA GLY A 25 -3.83 -10.63 -4.55
C GLY A 25 -4.17 -10.94 -3.09
N LEU A 26 -3.22 -11.52 -2.34
CA LEU A 26 -3.26 -11.60 -0.88
C LEU A 26 -1.90 -11.24 -0.25
N PRO A 27 -1.89 -10.63 0.94
CA PRO A 27 -0.67 -10.54 1.72
C PRO A 27 -0.26 -11.94 2.24
N THR A 28 1.01 -12.09 2.54
CA THR A 28 1.55 -13.24 3.27
C THR A 28 1.13 -13.20 4.73
N GLU A 29 1.14 -14.35 5.41
CA GLU A 29 0.88 -14.42 6.86
C GLU A 29 1.78 -13.48 7.66
N ASN A 30 3.05 -13.36 7.28
CA ASN A 30 3.99 -12.45 7.92
C ASN A 30 3.56 -10.99 7.73
N SER A 31 3.26 -10.59 6.50
CA SER A 31 2.85 -9.20 6.23
C SER A 31 1.52 -8.84 6.87
N LEU A 32 0.60 -9.80 6.99
CA LEU A 32 -0.69 -9.62 7.68
C LEU A 32 -0.50 -9.34 9.17
N ARG A 33 0.36 -10.13 9.84
CA ARG A 33 0.64 -10.00 11.28
C ARG A 33 1.10 -8.60 11.68
N ASP A 34 1.88 -7.96 10.81
CA ASP A 34 2.41 -6.61 11.05
C ASP A 34 1.39 -5.50 10.74
N SER A 35 0.23 -5.81 10.15
CA SER A 35 -0.74 -4.80 9.65
C SER A 35 -2.15 -4.91 10.22
N SER A 36 -2.52 -6.03 10.83
CA SER A 36 -3.89 -6.24 11.32
C SER A 36 -3.96 -7.09 12.58
N ASP A 37 -5.00 -6.84 13.38
CA ASP A 37 -5.40 -7.73 14.46
C ASP A 37 -5.72 -9.13 13.91
N PHE A 38 -5.28 -10.18 14.60
CA PHE A 38 -5.52 -11.57 14.18
C PHE A 38 -7.02 -11.85 14.02
N VAL A 39 -7.38 -12.46 12.88
CA VAL A 39 -8.76 -12.81 12.57
C VAL A 39 -8.86 -14.29 12.26
N LYS A 40 -9.74 -14.96 12.98
CA LYS A 40 -10.06 -16.36 12.71
C LYS A 40 -10.61 -16.51 11.29
N ASP A 41 -10.11 -17.51 10.57
CA ASP A 41 -10.53 -17.91 9.22
C ASP A 41 -10.24 -16.86 8.13
N HIS A 42 -9.34 -15.90 8.39
CA HIS A 42 -8.89 -14.96 7.36
C HIS A 42 -8.36 -15.73 6.12
N PRO A 43 -8.65 -15.30 4.87
CA PRO A 43 -8.25 -16.01 3.65
C PRO A 43 -6.76 -16.37 3.60
N VAL A 44 -5.91 -15.48 4.09
CA VAL A 44 -4.46 -15.72 4.20
C VAL A 44 -4.14 -16.98 5.04
N HIS A 45 -4.85 -17.17 6.17
CA HIS A 45 -4.63 -18.33 7.04
C HIS A 45 -5.32 -19.59 6.52
N SER A 46 -6.53 -19.48 5.98
CA SER A 46 -7.27 -20.63 5.46
C SER A 46 -6.65 -21.20 4.17
N LEU A 47 -5.94 -20.37 3.41
CA LEU A 47 -5.19 -20.77 2.22
C LEU A 47 -3.71 -21.07 2.51
N HIS A 48 -3.25 -20.91 3.76
CA HIS A 48 -1.84 -21.07 4.14
C HIS A 48 -0.91 -20.24 3.25
N HIS A 49 -1.25 -18.97 3.04
CA HIS A 49 -0.51 -18.05 2.18
C HIS A 49 0.75 -17.55 2.91
N THR A 50 1.71 -18.44 3.12
CA THR A 50 3.00 -18.15 3.78
C THR A 50 4.00 -17.52 2.82
N ASP A 51 3.91 -17.89 1.55
CA ASP A 51 4.81 -17.51 0.47
C ASP A 51 4.03 -17.02 -0.74
N ILE A 52 4.70 -16.24 -1.58
CA ILE A 52 4.15 -15.73 -2.83
C ILE A 52 3.89 -16.89 -3.79
N CYS A 53 2.72 -16.88 -4.43
CA CYS A 53 2.38 -17.84 -5.46
C CYS A 53 3.41 -17.81 -6.62
N PRO A 54 3.69 -18.97 -7.26
CA PRO A 54 4.66 -19.04 -8.35
C PRO A 54 4.37 -18.02 -9.46
N GLY A 55 5.40 -17.28 -9.88
CA GLY A 55 5.34 -16.32 -10.98
C GLY A 55 5.03 -14.87 -10.58
N TYR A 56 4.48 -14.59 -9.40
CA TYR A 56 4.15 -13.20 -9.02
C TYR A 56 5.37 -12.37 -8.60
N ALA A 57 6.40 -13.00 -8.04
CA ALA A 57 7.70 -12.34 -7.86
C ALA A 57 8.34 -11.96 -9.20
N ASP A 58 8.23 -12.81 -10.22
CA ASP A 58 8.72 -12.50 -11.57
C ASP A 58 7.91 -11.40 -12.24
N LYS A 59 6.58 -11.38 -12.06
CA LYS A 59 5.73 -10.27 -12.51
C LYS A 59 6.14 -8.94 -11.86
N ALA A 60 6.43 -8.92 -10.56
CA ALA A 60 6.89 -7.72 -9.88
C ALA A 60 8.25 -7.22 -10.44
N ARG A 61 9.19 -8.14 -10.71
CA ARG A 61 10.46 -7.81 -11.39
C ARG A 61 10.25 -7.30 -12.80
N GLU A 62 9.33 -7.90 -13.55
CA GLU A 62 9.00 -7.48 -14.91
C GLU A 62 8.43 -6.06 -14.91
N PHE A 63 7.50 -5.77 -14.00
CA PHE A 63 6.97 -4.43 -13.77
C PHE A 63 8.10 -3.45 -13.47
N ARG A 64 8.97 -3.75 -12.49
CA ARG A 64 10.14 -2.90 -12.15
C ARG A 64 11.02 -2.62 -13.36
N ASN A 65 11.33 -3.65 -14.16
CA ASN A 65 12.21 -3.52 -15.32
C ASN A 65 11.59 -2.67 -16.43
N LYS A 66 10.26 -2.67 -16.55
CA LYS A 66 9.49 -1.88 -17.52
C LYS A 66 8.96 -0.56 -16.94
N PHE A 67 9.20 -0.30 -15.66
CA PHE A 67 8.71 0.90 -14.98
C PHE A 67 9.20 2.13 -15.73
N ASP A 68 8.30 3.09 -15.89
CA ASP A 68 8.60 4.41 -16.42
C ASP A 68 7.83 5.45 -15.61
N LEU A 69 8.46 6.59 -15.34
CA LEU A 69 7.87 7.62 -14.48
C LEU A 69 6.58 8.19 -15.08
N SER A 70 6.42 8.16 -16.40
CA SER A 70 5.18 8.61 -17.06
C SER A 70 3.95 7.73 -16.77
N GLN A 71 4.14 6.53 -16.22
CA GLN A 71 3.05 5.66 -15.77
C GLN A 71 2.41 6.17 -14.47
N LEU A 72 3.08 7.07 -13.75
CA LEU A 72 2.57 7.67 -12.53
C LEU A 72 1.74 8.92 -12.84
N GLN A 73 0.62 9.06 -12.16
CA GLN A 73 -0.20 10.27 -12.20
C GLN A 73 0.27 11.25 -11.12
N LEU A 74 1.54 11.64 -11.15
CA LEU A 74 2.06 12.64 -10.22
C LEU A 74 1.39 13.98 -10.50
N ASP A 75 0.86 14.61 -9.46
CA ASP A 75 0.23 15.91 -9.61
C ASP A 75 1.27 16.97 -10.01
N PHE A 76 0.85 17.93 -10.84
CA PHE A 76 1.73 18.95 -11.37
C PHE A 76 2.35 19.81 -10.26
N GLU A 77 1.63 20.04 -9.17
CA GLU A 77 2.11 20.87 -8.06
C GLU A 77 3.27 20.19 -7.33
N THR A 78 3.21 18.88 -7.10
CA THR A 78 4.24 18.05 -6.47
C THR A 78 5.48 17.97 -7.35
N ILE A 79 5.34 17.76 -8.66
CA ILE A 79 6.49 17.81 -9.59
C ILE A 79 7.12 19.20 -9.61
N LYS A 80 6.30 20.25 -9.67
CA LYS A 80 6.77 21.63 -9.71
C LYS A 80 7.47 22.01 -8.42
N ALA A 81 6.87 21.69 -7.27
CA ALA A 81 7.44 21.95 -5.95
C ALA A 81 8.80 21.25 -5.77
N PHE A 82 8.97 20.03 -6.29
CA PHE A 82 10.27 19.39 -6.34
C PHE A 82 11.24 20.12 -7.27
N SER A 83 10.81 20.47 -8.49
CA SER A 83 11.66 21.10 -9.52
C SER A 83 12.15 22.50 -9.13
N ASP A 84 11.39 23.21 -8.30
CA ASP A 84 11.71 24.55 -7.81
C ASP A 84 12.70 24.54 -6.62
N THR A 85 13.17 23.37 -6.17
CA THR A 85 14.11 23.26 -5.04
C THR A 85 15.58 23.19 -5.49
N GLU A 86 16.47 23.72 -4.66
CA GLU A 86 17.91 23.65 -4.91
C GLU A 86 18.47 22.26 -4.53
N PRO A 87 19.14 21.55 -5.45
CA PRO A 87 19.73 20.24 -5.16
C PRO A 87 20.66 20.26 -3.94
N GLY A 88 20.43 19.32 -3.02
CA GLY A 88 21.21 19.18 -1.78
C GLY A 88 20.70 20.02 -0.61
N SER A 89 19.69 20.88 -0.81
CA SER A 89 18.97 21.53 0.30
C SER A 89 18.10 20.54 1.08
N GLU A 90 17.77 20.89 2.32
CA GLU A 90 16.80 20.12 3.12
C GLU A 90 15.44 20.04 2.43
N LYS A 91 14.95 21.16 1.90
CA LYS A 91 13.69 21.22 1.14
C LYS A 91 13.71 20.29 -0.07
N PHE A 92 14.82 20.24 -0.79
CA PHE A 92 15.00 19.29 -1.91
C PHE A 92 14.88 17.85 -1.45
N ASN A 93 15.51 17.48 -0.33
CA ASN A 93 15.45 16.12 0.19
C ASN A 93 14.02 15.74 0.63
N LEU A 94 13.31 16.64 1.31
CA LEU A 94 11.92 16.41 1.71
C LEU A 94 11.01 16.21 0.49
N ARG A 95 11.14 17.06 -0.53
CA ARG A 95 10.37 16.90 -1.78
C ARG A 95 10.75 15.64 -2.53
N LEU A 96 12.01 15.22 -2.51
CA LEU A 96 12.40 13.94 -3.11
C LEU A 96 11.72 12.76 -2.41
N ILE A 97 11.66 12.77 -1.08
CA ILE A 97 10.97 11.74 -0.28
C ILE A 97 9.48 11.74 -0.60
N GLU A 98 8.85 12.92 -0.70
CA GLU A 98 7.44 13.05 -1.08
C GLU A 98 7.12 12.37 -2.40
N VAL A 99 7.87 12.70 -3.46
CA VAL A 99 7.59 12.12 -4.77
C VAL A 99 7.85 10.61 -4.77
N VAL A 100 8.82 10.13 -4.00
CA VAL A 100 9.08 8.69 -3.83
C VAL A 100 7.93 7.99 -3.10
N ALA A 101 7.38 8.60 -2.05
CA ALA A 101 6.22 8.07 -1.32
C ALA A 101 4.99 7.99 -2.22
N VAL A 102 4.65 9.10 -2.89
CA VAL A 102 3.55 9.17 -3.85
C VAL A 102 3.73 8.14 -4.96
N ALA A 103 4.94 7.95 -5.48
CA ALA A 103 5.22 6.92 -6.46
C ALA A 103 4.94 5.51 -5.92
N CYS A 104 5.39 5.20 -4.70
CA CYS A 104 5.17 3.88 -4.11
C CYS A 104 3.68 3.57 -3.92
N HIS A 105 2.93 4.57 -3.43
CA HIS A 105 1.49 4.52 -3.26
C HIS A 105 0.76 4.30 -4.59
N GLN A 106 1.09 5.11 -5.61
CA GLN A 106 0.44 5.01 -6.92
C GLN A 106 0.71 3.69 -7.62
N ILE A 107 1.92 3.14 -7.49
CA ILE A 107 2.22 1.80 -7.99
C ILE A 107 1.38 0.75 -7.27
N GLY A 108 1.29 0.82 -5.94
CA GLY A 108 0.45 -0.10 -5.16
C GLY A 108 -1.02 -0.07 -5.61
N ALA A 109 -1.58 1.14 -5.75
CA ALA A 109 -2.94 1.36 -6.24
C ALA A 109 -3.14 0.83 -7.67
N TYR A 110 -2.19 1.09 -8.57
CA TYR A 110 -2.22 0.62 -9.95
C TYR A 110 -2.21 -0.91 -10.02
N LEU A 111 -1.27 -1.56 -9.32
CA LEU A 111 -1.13 -3.02 -9.35
C LEU A 111 -2.33 -3.71 -8.71
N PHE A 112 -2.89 -3.12 -7.63
CA PHE A 112 -4.13 -3.60 -7.01
C PHE A 112 -5.26 -3.62 -8.04
N ASN A 113 -5.47 -2.53 -8.77
CA ASN A 113 -6.54 -2.42 -9.76
C ASN A 113 -6.46 -3.42 -10.92
N LEU A 114 -5.29 -4.06 -11.16
CA LEU A 114 -5.20 -5.12 -12.16
C LEU A 114 -6.05 -6.34 -11.79
N ASP A 115 -6.14 -6.68 -10.49
CA ASP A 115 -6.84 -7.84 -9.94
C ASP A 115 -6.59 -9.13 -10.79
N ASP A 116 -5.39 -9.26 -11.35
CA ASP A 116 -5.00 -10.35 -12.26
C ASP A 116 -4.30 -11.51 -11.51
N GLY A 117 -4.26 -11.41 -10.19
CA GLY A 117 -3.64 -12.34 -9.25
C GLY A 117 -4.24 -13.74 -9.16
N ALA A 118 -3.54 -14.63 -8.44
CA ALA A 118 -4.01 -15.98 -8.14
C ALA A 118 -5.16 -15.92 -7.15
N HIS A 119 -5.14 -14.92 -6.27
CA HIS A 119 -6.17 -14.66 -5.29
C HIS A 119 -6.90 -13.36 -5.64
N LYS A 120 -7.98 -13.46 -6.42
CA LYS A 120 -8.80 -12.30 -6.77
C LYS A 120 -9.31 -11.58 -5.53
N HIS A 121 -9.54 -10.26 -5.63
CA HIS A 121 -10.14 -9.45 -4.57
C HIS A 121 -11.45 -10.05 -4.04
N LYS A 122 -12.19 -10.75 -4.90
CA LYS A 122 -13.41 -11.48 -4.55
C LYS A 122 -13.18 -12.50 -3.41
N VAL A 123 -12.03 -13.15 -3.33
CA VAL A 123 -11.69 -14.11 -2.26
C VAL A 123 -11.79 -13.44 -0.89
N TYR A 124 -11.17 -12.26 -0.74
CA TYR A 124 -11.28 -11.47 0.48
C TYR A 124 -12.67 -10.86 0.65
N GLY A 125 -13.28 -10.34 -0.42
CA GLY A 125 -14.59 -9.72 -0.40
C GLY A 125 -15.71 -10.66 0.07
N ASP A 126 -15.73 -11.90 -0.41
CA ASP A 126 -16.69 -12.93 0.00
C ASP A 126 -16.53 -13.28 1.49
N TRP A 127 -15.29 -13.47 1.94
CA TRP A 127 -15.00 -13.71 3.35
C TRP A 127 -15.44 -12.55 4.23
N ARG A 128 -15.09 -11.31 3.84
CA ARG A 128 -15.47 -10.09 4.56
C ARG A 128 -16.99 -9.99 4.69
N LYS A 129 -17.71 -10.27 3.60
CA LYS A 129 -19.18 -10.27 3.60
C LYS A 129 -19.75 -11.27 4.61
N SER A 130 -19.24 -12.49 4.62
CA SER A 130 -19.63 -13.51 5.61
C SER A 130 -19.39 -13.05 7.05
N VAL A 131 -18.24 -12.41 7.32
CA VAL A 131 -17.92 -11.88 8.66
C VAL A 131 -18.92 -10.78 9.09
N LEU A 132 -19.28 -9.89 8.18
CA LEU A 132 -20.25 -8.82 8.45
C LEU A 132 -21.67 -9.39 8.68
N GLU A 133 -22.10 -10.37 7.89
CA GLU A 133 -23.39 -11.05 8.08
C GLU A 133 -23.46 -11.80 9.42
N GLU A 134 -22.38 -12.47 9.83
CA GLU A 134 -22.27 -13.11 11.15
C GLU A 134 -22.35 -12.10 12.30
N LYS A 135 -21.72 -10.93 12.13
CA LYS A 135 -21.77 -9.83 13.09
C LYS A 135 -23.19 -9.27 13.22
N GLU A 136 -23.89 -9.04 12.12
CA GLU A 136 -25.28 -8.59 12.11
C GLU A 136 -26.22 -9.59 12.80
N ARG A 137 -25.95 -10.90 12.64
CA ARG A 137 -26.67 -11.98 13.34
C ARG A 137 -26.30 -12.10 14.83
N GLY A 138 -25.34 -11.33 15.32
CA GLY A 138 -24.94 -11.33 16.73
C GLY A 138 -24.06 -12.50 17.14
N VAL A 139 -23.30 -13.11 16.22
CA VAL A 139 -22.33 -14.18 16.55
C VAL A 139 -21.25 -13.59 17.46
N GLU A 140 -21.15 -14.10 18.69
CA GLU A 140 -20.30 -13.54 19.75
C GLU A 140 -18.83 -13.40 19.33
N SER A 141 -18.28 -14.39 18.61
CA SER A 141 -16.90 -14.38 18.13
C SER A 141 -16.60 -13.31 17.08
N ARG A 142 -17.62 -12.68 16.47
CA ARG A 142 -17.47 -11.63 15.44
C ARG A 142 -17.93 -10.25 15.90
N ARG A 143 -18.50 -10.15 17.11
CA ARG A 143 -19.20 -8.95 17.59
C ARG A 143 -18.32 -7.70 17.66
N TYR A 144 -17.06 -7.87 18.02
CA TYR A 144 -16.11 -6.77 18.27
C TYR A 144 -15.14 -6.53 17.12
N TYR A 145 -15.21 -7.33 16.05
CA TYR A 145 -14.28 -7.24 14.94
C TYR A 145 -14.93 -6.52 13.76
N ASP A 146 -14.25 -5.53 13.21
CA ASP A 146 -14.61 -4.88 11.95
C ASP A 146 -13.56 -5.22 10.90
N PRO A 147 -13.86 -6.13 9.94
CA PRO A 147 -12.91 -6.49 8.91
C PRO A 147 -12.50 -5.26 8.10
N PRO A 148 -11.20 -5.09 7.80
CA PRO A 148 -10.73 -4.09 6.85
C PRO A 148 -11.51 -4.16 5.53
N PRO A 149 -11.58 -3.05 4.78
CA PRO A 149 -12.31 -3.03 3.52
C PRO A 149 -11.69 -3.95 2.46
N ILE A 150 -10.36 -4.13 2.47
CA ILE A 150 -9.58 -4.98 1.57
C ILE A 150 -8.44 -5.68 2.31
N ALA A 151 -7.85 -6.72 1.71
CA ALA A 151 -6.77 -7.49 2.30
C ALA A 151 -5.49 -6.66 2.54
N PHE A 152 -5.22 -5.69 1.66
CA PHE A 152 -4.08 -4.77 1.74
C PHE A 152 -4.51 -3.48 2.41
N CYS A 153 -4.54 -3.46 3.75
CA CYS A 153 -5.04 -2.31 4.50
C CYS A 153 -4.11 -1.96 5.65
N HIS A 154 -3.71 -0.69 5.72
CA HIS A 154 -3.08 -0.13 6.90
C HIS A 154 -4.15 0.30 7.91
N ARG A 155 -3.94 0.08 9.22
CA ARG A 155 -4.94 0.35 10.26
C ARG A 155 -5.43 1.80 10.29
N ALA A 156 -4.53 2.75 10.03
CA ALA A 156 -4.83 4.18 10.02
C ALA A 156 -5.47 4.68 8.71
N TYR A 157 -5.37 3.93 7.60
CA TYR A 157 -5.79 4.38 6.26
C TYR A 157 -6.84 3.43 5.66
N ARG A 158 -7.88 3.12 6.45
CA ARG A 158 -8.86 2.06 6.16
C ARG A 158 -10.21 2.54 5.62
N TYR A 159 -10.35 3.84 5.31
CA TYR A 159 -11.60 4.48 4.92
C TYR A 159 -11.55 4.91 3.45
N PRO A 160 -11.91 4.04 2.50
CA PRO A 160 -11.76 4.29 1.06
C PRO A 160 -12.56 5.50 0.59
N GLU A 161 -13.66 5.86 1.26
CA GLU A 161 -14.50 7.01 0.91
C GLU A 161 -13.77 8.35 1.05
N GLN A 162 -12.64 8.38 1.77
CA GLN A 162 -11.80 9.55 1.94
C GLN A 162 -10.82 9.77 0.77
N TYR A 163 -10.68 8.80 -0.13
CA TYR A 163 -9.62 8.80 -1.14
C TYR A 163 -10.17 8.79 -2.57
N PRO A 164 -9.54 9.53 -3.51
CA PRO A 164 -10.02 9.64 -4.89
C PRO A 164 -10.16 8.31 -5.65
N GLN A 165 -9.26 7.34 -5.39
CA GLN A 165 -9.28 6.01 -6.02
C GLN A 165 -9.84 4.93 -5.08
N GLY A 166 -10.47 5.32 -3.97
CA GLY A 166 -11.17 4.41 -3.08
C GLY A 166 -10.27 3.31 -2.50
N MET A 167 -10.64 2.06 -2.78
CA MET A 167 -9.92 0.87 -2.30
C MET A 167 -8.48 0.81 -2.82
N ALA A 168 -8.21 1.32 -4.02
CA ALA A 168 -6.87 1.28 -4.59
C ALA A 168 -5.91 2.16 -3.77
N ASP A 169 -6.37 3.31 -3.29
CA ASP A 169 -5.55 4.16 -2.41
C ASP A 169 -5.30 3.50 -1.04
N VAL A 170 -6.26 2.73 -0.51
CA VAL A 170 -6.04 1.92 0.71
C VAL A 170 -4.91 0.91 0.51
N ALA A 171 -4.85 0.26 -0.66
CA ALA A 171 -3.78 -0.66 -1.03
C ALA A 171 -2.44 0.08 -1.24
N GLY A 172 -2.49 1.29 -1.82
CA GLY A 172 -1.35 2.19 -1.95
C GLY A 172 -0.70 2.53 -0.61
N TYR A 173 -1.50 2.93 0.38
CA TYR A 173 -1.01 3.23 1.73
C TYR A 173 -0.46 1.99 2.44
N TRP A 174 -1.06 0.83 2.22
CA TRP A 174 -0.49 -0.42 2.72
C TRP A 174 0.90 -0.66 2.09
N ALA A 175 1.05 -0.51 0.77
CA ALA A 175 2.33 -0.66 0.09
C ALA A 175 3.38 0.32 0.60
N GLU A 176 3.01 1.60 0.72
CA GLU A 176 3.85 2.67 1.25
C GLU A 176 4.35 2.33 2.66
N SER A 177 3.45 1.92 3.54
CA SER A 177 3.80 1.54 4.92
C SER A 177 4.82 0.40 4.99
N LYS A 178 4.72 -0.58 4.09
CA LYS A 178 5.63 -1.73 4.06
C LYS A 178 6.98 -1.38 3.47
N ILE A 179 7.02 -0.50 2.47
CA ILE A 179 8.26 -0.15 1.75
C ILE A 179 9.07 0.89 2.52
N LEU A 180 8.40 1.88 3.09
CA LEU A 180 9.04 3.03 3.74
C LEU A 180 9.07 2.90 5.27
N GLY A 181 8.41 1.89 5.83
CA GLY A 181 8.32 1.68 7.29
C GLY A 181 7.29 2.61 7.95
N GLY A 182 6.34 3.15 7.19
CA GLY A 182 5.30 4.06 7.65
C GLY A 182 4.62 4.75 6.47
N VAL A 183 3.52 5.45 6.73
CA VAL A 183 2.89 6.33 5.73
C VAL A 183 3.38 7.75 5.96
N ILE A 184 3.87 8.38 4.89
CA ILE A 184 4.42 9.71 4.88
C ILE A 184 3.33 10.69 4.44
N VAL A 185 2.77 11.41 5.40
CA VAL A 185 1.83 12.51 5.13
C VAL A 185 2.60 13.81 5.11
N PHE A 186 2.53 14.52 3.99
CA PHE A 186 3.02 15.88 3.87
C PHE A 186 1.88 16.83 4.16
N ASP A 187 1.91 17.49 5.31
CA ASP A 187 1.00 18.59 5.58
C ASP A 187 1.55 19.85 4.92
N ARG A 188 0.76 20.42 4.00
CA ARG A 188 1.08 21.72 3.39
C ARG A 188 0.60 22.82 4.34
N GLY A 189 1.20 22.89 5.54
CA GLY A 189 1.08 24.03 6.43
C GLY A 189 1.66 25.31 5.81
N GLU A 190 1.50 26.47 6.46
CA GLU A 190 1.92 27.79 5.94
C GLU A 190 3.41 27.87 5.54
N THR A 191 4.26 26.96 6.01
CA THR A 191 5.72 26.95 5.77
C THR A 191 6.23 25.81 4.89
N GLU A 192 5.38 24.87 4.44
CA GLU A 192 5.77 23.72 3.59
C GLU A 192 6.92 22.82 4.14
N GLN A 193 7.06 22.68 5.46
CA GLN A 193 8.23 22.02 6.07
C GLN A 193 7.92 20.84 7.01
N GLU A 194 6.65 20.45 7.18
CA GLU A 194 6.30 19.44 8.18
C GLU A 194 6.09 18.05 7.56
N VAL A 195 6.90 17.08 8.00
CA VAL A 195 6.76 15.66 7.70
C VAL A 195 6.59 14.92 9.02
N TRP A 196 5.45 14.27 9.21
CA TRP A 196 5.15 13.51 10.42
C TRP A 196 5.13 12.00 10.11
N PRO A 197 6.10 11.21 10.57
CA PRO A 197 5.95 9.75 10.59
C PRO A 197 4.93 9.38 11.67
N PHE A 198 3.78 8.83 11.28
CA PHE A 198 2.82 8.29 12.24
C PHE A 198 3.20 6.86 12.61
N ASP A 199 4.05 6.73 13.64
CA ASP A 199 4.24 5.49 14.40
C ASP A 199 4.50 5.83 15.87
N SER A 200 3.42 6.02 16.64
CA SER A 200 3.33 5.67 18.07
C SER A 200 2.04 6.23 18.67
N LEU A 201 1.02 5.39 18.79
CA LEU A 201 0.17 5.40 19.98
C LEU A 201 -0.02 3.95 20.42
N SER A 202 0.65 3.66 21.53
CA SER A 202 0.46 2.52 22.43
C SER A 202 -1.00 2.25 22.74
#